data_AF-A0AAU2E7J7-F1
#
_entry.id   AF-A0AAU2E7J7-F1
#
_cell.length_a   1.000
_cell.length_b   1.000
_cell.length_c   1.000
_cell.angle_alpha   90.00
_cell.angle_beta   90.00
_cell.angle_gamma   90.00
#
_symmetry.space_group_name_H-M   'P 1'
#
loop_
_entity.id
_entity.type
_entity.pdbx_description
1 polymer ?
#
loop_
_entity_poly.entity_id
_entity_poly.type
_entity_poly.pdbx_seq_one_letter_code
_entity_poly.pdbx_strand_id
1 'polypeptide(L)'
;MSAERTVTVHTFDHGPIVISEPSWCAGLHEDGLHLVDLEHTSAKTVLTVDTERGPVELLHAMLTQAPYAERPESRRVNVAANIGGDYQRFRDETALRLLAAQLVVEAGRLRVLAYELASLHSAEAGR
;
A
#
# COMPACT_ATOMS: atom_id res chain seq x y z
N MET A 1 -20.34 13.22 4.85
CA MET A 1 -19.16 13.25 5.76
C MET A 1 -19.44 12.21 6.82
N SER A 2 -18.65 11.13 6.91
CA SER A 2 -18.89 10.13 7.97
C SER A 2 -18.50 10.74 9.32
N ALA A 3 -19.33 10.52 10.33
CA ALA A 3 -19.10 10.99 11.70
C ALA A 3 -17.79 10.41 12.28
N GLU A 4 -17.21 11.09 13.26
CA GLU A 4 -16.10 10.55 14.06
C GLU A 4 -16.52 9.20 14.65
N ARG A 5 -15.74 8.17 14.31
CA ARG A 5 -15.90 6.83 14.87
C ARG A 5 -14.86 6.66 15.96
N THR A 6 -15.20 5.91 17.00
CA THR A 6 -14.26 5.52 18.05
C THR A 6 -14.26 4.01 18.20
N VAL A 7 -13.12 3.47 18.59
CA VAL A 7 -12.95 2.03 18.82
C VAL A 7 -12.15 1.82 20.10
N THR A 8 -12.50 0.77 20.84
CA THR A 8 -11.71 0.33 22.00
C THR A 8 -10.76 -0.76 21.53
N VAL A 9 -9.46 -0.57 21.78
CA VAL A 9 -8.41 -1.55 21.46
C VAL A 9 -7.74 -1.99 22.75
N HIS A 10 -7.56 -3.29 22.92
CA HIS A 10 -6.87 -3.87 24.07
C HIS A 10 -5.37 -3.94 23.77
N THR A 11 -4.59 -3.06 24.38
CA THR A 11 -3.13 -3.07 24.19
C THR A 11 -2.45 -4.01 25.19
N PHE A 12 -1.27 -4.49 24.83
CA PHE A 12 -0.44 -5.33 25.70
C PHE A 12 0.11 -4.58 26.92
N ASP A 13 0.42 -3.28 26.78
CA ASP A 13 1.21 -2.51 27.74
C ASP A 13 0.46 -1.36 28.42
N HIS A 14 -0.71 -0.95 27.90
CA HIS A 14 -1.51 0.16 28.46
C HIS A 14 -2.96 -0.23 28.79
N GLY A 15 -3.32 -1.51 28.62
CA GLY A 15 -4.69 -1.99 28.80
C GLY A 15 -5.64 -1.51 27.69
N PRO A 16 -6.96 -1.51 27.93
CA PRO A 16 -7.95 -1.01 26.97
C PRO A 16 -7.81 0.51 26.78
N ILE A 17 -7.69 0.94 25.53
CA ILE A 17 -7.67 2.36 25.14
C ILE A 17 -8.83 2.66 24.19
N VAL A 18 -9.35 3.89 24.24
CA VAL A 18 -10.31 4.38 23.24
C VAL A 18 -9.58 5.32 22.28
N ILE A 19 -9.67 5.03 20.99
CA ILE A 19 -9.03 5.83 19.94
C ILE A 19 -10.09 6.38 18.98
N SER A 20 -9.82 7.58 18.45
CA SER A 20 -10.63 8.17 17.38
C SER A 20 -10.15 7.64 16.02
N GLU A 21 -11.06 7.10 15.23
CA GLU A 21 -10.80 6.67 13.87
C GLU A 21 -10.95 7.86 12.91
N PRO A 22 -9.88 8.22 12.15
CA PRO A 22 -10.02 9.16 11.06
C PRO A 22 -11.05 8.68 10.02
N SER A 23 -11.67 9.61 9.28
CA SER A 23 -12.71 9.27 8.30
C SER A 23 -12.26 8.37 7.15
N TRP A 24 -10.94 8.27 6.91
CA TRP A 24 -10.33 7.38 5.91
C TRP A 24 -9.92 6.01 6.47
N CYS A 25 -9.98 5.82 7.80
CA CYS A 25 -9.62 4.57 8.44
C CYS A 25 -10.63 3.47 8.09
N ALA A 26 -10.14 2.28 7.80
CA ALA A 26 -10.96 1.11 7.51
C ALA A 26 -11.54 0.45 8.77
N GLY A 27 -11.12 0.90 9.96
CA GLY A 27 -11.52 0.32 11.25
C GLY A 27 -10.98 -1.09 11.48
N LEU A 28 -9.82 -1.40 10.90
CA LEU A 28 -9.11 -2.65 11.08
C LEU A 28 -8.09 -2.46 12.21
N HIS A 29 -8.42 -2.94 13.40
CA HIS A 29 -7.58 -2.85 14.59
C HIS A 29 -7.39 -4.23 15.21
N GLU A 30 -6.15 -4.56 15.56
CA GLU A 30 -5.79 -5.80 16.21
C GLU A 30 -5.59 -5.55 17.71
N ASP A 31 -6.15 -6.43 18.54
CA ASP A 31 -5.90 -6.46 19.98
C ASP A 31 -4.56 -7.14 20.28
N GLY A 32 -3.92 -6.78 21.39
CA GLY A 32 -2.67 -7.38 21.86
C GLY A 32 -1.39 -6.74 21.31
N LEU A 33 -1.50 -5.67 20.52
CA LEU A 33 -0.36 -4.86 20.10
C LEU A 33 0.15 -3.96 21.25
N HIS A 34 1.41 -3.55 21.17
CA HIS A 34 1.90 -2.42 21.97
C HIS A 34 1.22 -1.13 21.54
N LEU A 35 0.97 -0.20 22.46
CA LEU A 35 0.32 1.09 22.14
C LEU A 35 1.03 1.82 20.98
N VAL A 36 2.37 1.76 20.95
CA VAL A 36 3.19 2.44 19.95
C VAL A 36 3.07 1.85 18.54
N ASP A 37 2.64 0.58 18.43
CA ASP A 37 2.49 -0.16 17.17
C ASP A 37 1.06 -0.06 16.61
N LEU A 38 0.16 0.61 17.32
CA LEU A 38 -1.20 0.84 16.87
C LEU A 38 -1.20 1.76 15.63
N GLU A 39 -1.70 1.24 14.52
CA GLU A 39 -1.88 1.98 13.27
C GLU A 39 -3.37 2.15 12.90
N HIS A 40 -3.69 3.27 12.26
CA HIS A 40 -4.85 3.39 11.39
C HIS A 40 -4.42 3.08 9.96
N THR A 41 -5.17 2.23 9.25
CA THR A 41 -4.97 1.95 7.83
C THR A 41 -6.23 2.22 7.03
N SER A 42 -6.10 2.75 5.81
CA SER A 42 -7.22 2.77 4.85
C SER A 42 -7.43 1.40 4.20
N ALA A 43 -8.46 1.30 3.36
CA ALA A 43 -8.53 0.22 2.38
C ALA A 43 -7.26 0.22 1.50
N LYS A 44 -6.84 -0.98 1.09
CA LYS A 44 -5.70 -1.18 0.21
C LYS A 44 -6.10 -0.94 -1.24
N THR A 45 -5.30 -0.18 -1.96
CA THR A 45 -5.26 -0.16 -3.43
C THR A 45 -4.29 -1.25 -3.87
N VAL A 46 -4.79 -2.26 -4.60
CA VAL A 46 -4.01 -3.44 -4.99
C VAL A 46 -3.85 -3.47 -6.51
N LEU A 47 -2.63 -3.69 -6.98
CA LEU A 47 -2.28 -4.03 -8.35
C LEU A 47 -2.01 -5.53 -8.42
N THR A 48 -2.88 -6.25 -9.11
CA THR A 48 -2.75 -7.68 -9.39
C THR A 48 -2.46 -7.88 -10.88
N VAL A 49 -1.59 -8.82 -11.21
CA VAL A 49 -1.26 -9.21 -12.59
C VAL A 49 -1.62 -10.67 -12.79
N ASP A 50 -2.35 -10.96 -13.86
CA ASP A 50 -2.68 -12.33 -14.24
C ASP A 50 -1.45 -13.02 -14.85
N THR A 51 -1.17 -14.24 -14.36
CA THR A 51 -0.12 -15.10 -14.88
C THR A 51 -0.70 -16.46 -15.23
N GLU A 52 0.07 -17.29 -15.95
CA GLU A 52 -0.34 -18.67 -16.26
C GLU A 52 -0.61 -19.53 -15.00
N ARG A 53 -0.04 -19.14 -13.85
CA ARG A 53 -0.22 -19.82 -12.56
C ARG A 53 -1.29 -19.18 -11.68
N GLY A 54 -2.02 -18.20 -12.22
CA GLY A 54 -3.05 -17.42 -11.53
C GLY A 54 -2.63 -15.98 -11.23
N PRO A 55 -3.52 -15.20 -10.59
CA PRO A 55 -3.26 -13.81 -10.24
C PRO A 55 -2.16 -13.69 -9.19
N VAL A 56 -1.24 -12.74 -9.40
CA VAL A 56 -0.17 -12.41 -8.44
C VAL A 56 -0.28 -10.95 -8.07
N GLU A 57 -0.26 -10.66 -6.77
CA GLU A 57 -0.16 -9.29 -6.28
C GLU A 57 1.24 -8.73 -6.57
N LEU A 58 1.29 -7.63 -7.33
CA LEU A 58 2.55 -6.97 -7.69
C LEU A 58 2.84 -5.78 -6.77
N LEU A 59 1.79 -5.08 -6.32
CA LEU A 59 1.90 -3.91 -5.46
C LEU A 59 0.60 -3.73 -4.69
N HIS A 60 0.70 -3.29 -3.43
CA HIS A 60 -0.44 -2.66 -2.78
C HIS A 60 0.00 -1.43 -2.00
N ALA A 61 -0.90 -0.46 -1.87
CA ALA A 61 -0.68 0.77 -1.13
C ALA A 61 -1.90 1.15 -0.29
N MET A 62 -1.67 1.82 0.84
CA MET A 62 -2.73 2.28 1.74
C MET A 62 -2.29 3.53 2.50
N LEU A 63 -3.25 4.36 2.89
CA LEU A 63 -2.99 5.39 3.89
C LEU A 63 -2.73 4.73 5.24
N THR A 64 -1.81 5.30 5.99
CA THR A 64 -1.38 4.81 7.29
C THR A 64 -1.07 5.98 8.22
N GLN A 65 -1.30 5.78 9.52
CA GLN A 65 -0.90 6.69 10.57
C GLN A 65 -0.72 5.89 11.86
N ALA A 66 0.37 6.11 12.60
CA ALA A 66 0.60 5.50 13.90
C ALA A 66 0.57 6.60 14.99
N PRO A 67 -0.59 6.93 15.59
CA PRO A 67 -0.75 8.11 16.43
C PRO A 67 0.18 8.14 17.66
N TYR A 68 0.52 6.96 18.17
CA TYR A 68 1.32 6.79 19.38
C TYR A 68 2.77 6.39 19.12
N ALA A 69 3.18 6.24 17.85
CA ALA A 69 4.54 5.85 17.51
C ALA A 69 5.56 6.82 18.12
N GLU A 70 6.71 6.32 18.57
CA GLU A 70 7.77 7.16 19.14
C GLU A 70 8.29 8.20 18.13
N ARG A 71 8.42 7.75 16.88
CA ARG A 71 8.90 8.54 15.75
C ARG A 71 7.83 9.56 15.29
N PRO A 72 8.08 10.88 15.39
CA PRO A 72 7.09 11.91 15.05
C PRO A 72 6.57 11.83 13.62
N GLU A 73 7.41 11.37 12.68
CA GLU A 73 7.05 11.20 11.27
C GLU A 73 6.04 10.06 11.05
N SER A 74 6.02 9.04 11.91
CA SER A 74 5.03 7.95 11.84
C SER A 74 3.66 8.38 12.37
N ARG A 75 3.60 9.43 13.21
CA ARG A 75 2.34 10.01 13.70
C ARG A 75 1.59 10.82 12.65
N ARG A 76 2.22 11.11 11.52
CA ARG A 76 1.60 11.83 10.40
C ARG A 76 1.03 10.84 9.40
N VAL A 77 -0.11 11.20 8.80
CA VAL A 77 -0.69 10.44 7.69
C VAL A 77 0.32 10.37 6.54
N ASN A 78 0.52 9.18 6.00
CA ASN A 78 1.39 8.92 4.85
C ASN A 78 0.80 7.74 4.04
N VAL A 79 1.42 7.39 2.91
CA VAL A 79 1.10 6.17 2.17
C VAL A 79 2.19 5.14 2.42
N ALA A 80 1.82 3.95 2.89
CA ALA A 80 2.68 2.77 2.82
C ALA A 80 2.40 2.04 1.51
N ALA A 81 3.44 1.75 0.73
CA ALA A 81 3.33 0.89 -0.44
C ALA A 81 4.32 -0.28 -0.31
N ASN A 82 3.86 -1.51 -0.52
CA ASN A 82 4.75 -2.66 -0.57
C ASN A 82 5.46 -2.67 -1.93
N ILE A 83 6.77 -2.40 -1.92
CA ILE A 83 7.62 -2.31 -3.11
C ILE A 83 8.95 -2.98 -2.77
N GLY A 84 9.38 -3.93 -3.61
CA GLY A 84 10.65 -4.63 -3.39
C GLY A 84 10.63 -5.58 -2.19
N GLY A 85 9.45 -6.02 -1.75
CA GLY A 85 9.28 -6.95 -0.62
C GLY A 85 9.17 -6.27 0.75
N ASP A 86 9.13 -4.94 0.81
CA ASP A 86 8.97 -4.18 2.06
C ASP A 86 8.09 -2.92 1.88
N TYR A 87 7.60 -2.36 2.97
CA TYR A 87 6.80 -1.14 2.98
C TYR A 87 7.66 0.12 2.88
N GLN A 88 7.56 0.79 1.73
CA GLN A 88 8.10 2.13 1.54
C GLN A 88 7.04 3.18 1.92
N ARG A 89 7.46 4.21 2.66
CA ARG A 89 6.57 5.27 3.17
C ARG A 89 6.71 6.54 2.33
N PHE A 90 5.61 6.99 1.72
CA PHE A 90 5.50 8.21 0.93
C PHE A 90 4.81 9.28 1.77
N ARG A 91 5.58 10.32 2.16
CA ARG A 91 5.15 11.32 3.16
C ARG A 91 4.59 12.60 2.54
N ASP A 92 4.73 12.76 1.24
CA ASP A 92 4.21 13.89 0.48
C ASP A 92 3.65 13.45 -0.87
N GLU A 93 2.80 14.31 -1.42
CA GLU A 93 2.10 14.08 -2.68
C GLU A 93 3.07 13.95 -3.87
N THR A 94 4.16 14.72 -3.88
CA THR A 94 5.12 14.72 -4.99
C THR A 94 5.80 13.37 -5.12
N ALA A 95 6.28 12.79 -4.01
CA ALA A 95 6.90 11.48 -4.01
C ALA A 95 5.95 10.38 -4.51
N LEU A 96 4.69 10.41 -4.09
CA LEU A 96 3.68 9.44 -4.52
C LEU A 96 3.34 9.60 -6.02
N ARG A 97 3.25 10.83 -6.51
CA ARG A 97 3.06 11.12 -7.94
C ARG A 97 4.25 10.66 -8.79
N LEU A 98 5.48 10.77 -8.26
CA LEU A 98 6.67 10.26 -8.94
C LEU A 98 6.65 8.73 -9.06
N LEU A 99 6.26 8.00 -8.01
CA LEU A 99 6.04 6.55 -8.09
C LEU A 99 5.03 6.21 -9.19
N ALA A 100 3.88 6.90 -9.20
CA ALA A 100 2.86 6.65 -10.22
C ALA A 100 3.38 6.90 -11.65
N ALA A 101 4.16 7.98 -11.84
CA ALA A 101 4.77 8.27 -13.13
C ALA A 101 5.78 7.19 -13.57
N GLN A 102 6.57 6.64 -12.64
CA GLN A 102 7.50 5.55 -12.92
C GLN A 102 6.76 4.27 -13.35
N LEU A 103 5.63 3.95 -12.71
CA LEU A 103 4.79 2.82 -13.11
C LEU A 103 4.22 2.99 -14.53
N VAL A 104 3.84 4.22 -14.92
CA VAL A 104 3.40 4.52 -16.29
C VAL A 104 4.52 4.32 -17.31
N VAL A 105 5.74 4.77 -16.99
CA VAL A 105 6.92 4.57 -17.84
C VAL A 105 7.19 3.07 -18.03
N GLU A 106 7.13 2.28 -16.96
CA GLU A 106 7.36 0.85 -17.03
C GLU A 106 6.27 0.12 -17.85
N ALA A 107 5.01 0.53 -17.70
CA ALA A 107 3.94 0.05 -18.56
C ALA A 107 4.19 0.38 -20.05
N GLY A 108 4.84 1.51 -20.34
CA GLY A 108 5.29 1.86 -21.70
C GLY A 108 6.35 0.88 -22.22
N ARG A 109 7.36 0.57 -21.40
CA ARG A 109 8.44 -0.38 -21.75
C ARG A 109 7.91 -1.80 -21.99
N LEU A 110 6.97 -2.26 -21.17
CA LEU A 110 6.33 -3.56 -21.37
C LEU A 110 5.59 -3.66 -22.71
N ARG A 111 4.96 -2.57 -23.17
CA ARG A 111 4.32 -2.54 -24.50
C ARG A 111 5.35 -2.65 -25.63
N VAL A 112 6.50 -1.99 -25.49
CA VAL A 112 7.60 -2.12 -26.45
C VAL A 112 8.10 -3.56 -26.51
N LEU A 113 8.37 -4.19 -25.36
CA LEU A 113 8.76 -5.59 -25.28
C LEU A 113 7.72 -6.54 -25.89
N ALA A 114 6.42 -6.23 -25.76
CA ALA A 114 5.37 -7.02 -26.40
C ALA A 114 5.45 -6.97 -27.94
N TYR A 115 5.79 -5.82 -28.53
CA TYR A 115 6.01 -5.72 -29.98
C TYR A 115 7.26 -6.48 -30.43
N GLU A 116 8.33 -6.43 -29.64
CA GLU A 116 9.55 -7.18 -29.90
C GLU A 116 9.28 -8.70 -29.86
N LEU A 117 8.59 -9.17 -28.82
CA LEU A 117 8.18 -10.57 -28.68
C LEU A 117 7.34 -11.05 -29.87
N ALA A 118 6.34 -10.26 -30.29
CA ALA A 118 5.50 -10.60 -31.45
C ALA A 118 6.32 -10.71 -32.75
N SER A 119 7.32 -9.84 -32.91
CA SER A 119 8.22 -9.85 -34.07
C SER A 119 9.09 -11.11 -34.09
N LEU A 120 9.61 -11.53 -32.92
CA LEU A 120 10.40 -12.75 -32.77
C LEU A 120 9.57 -14.00 -33.06
N HIS A 121 8.38 -14.12 -32.48
CA HIS A 121 7.47 -15.25 -32.75
C HIS A 121 7.12 -15.37 -34.24
N SER A 122 6.91 -14.25 -34.92
CA SER A 122 6.63 -14.23 -36.37
C SER A 122 7.82 -14.73 -37.19
N ALA A 123 9.04 -14.38 -36.79
CA ALA A 123 10.27 -14.83 -37.44
C ALA A 123 10.55 -16.33 -37.22
N GLU A 124 10.17 -16.86 -36.06
CA GLU A 124 10.28 -18.29 -35.75
C GLU A 124 9.28 -19.12 -36.56
N ALA A 125 8.04 -18.65 -36.72
CA ALA A 125 7.01 -19.36 -37.48
C ALA A 125 7.25 -19.41 -39.00
N GLY A 126 8.11 -18.53 -39.52
CA GLY A 126 8.49 -18.49 -40.94
C GLY A 126 9.69 -19.37 -41.31
N ARG A 127 10.27 -20.11 -40.36
CA ARG A 127 11.36 -21.08 -40.57
C ARG A 127 10.82 -22.50 -40.67
#